data_AF-A0A531L4U1-F1
#
_entry.id   AF-A0A531L4U1-F1
#
_cell.length_a   1.000
_cell.length_b   1.000
_cell.length_c   1.000
_cell.angle_alpha   90.00
_cell.angle_beta   90.00
_cell.angle_gamma   90.00
#
_symmetry.space_group_name_H-M   'P 1'
#
loop_
_entity.id
_entity.type
_entity.pdbx_description
1 polymer ?
#
loop_
_entity_poly.entity_id
_entity_poly.type
_entity_poly.pdbx_seq_one_letter_code
_entity_poly.pdbx_strand_id
1 'polypeptide(L)'
;TNDLDTETLAALEDALENFAGCAVIISHDRMFLDRLATHILAFEGDSHVEWFEGNFEDYEQDKIRRLGPDAVNPHRMTYKRLTR
;
A
#
# COMPACT_ATOMS: atom_id res chain seq x y z
N THR A 1 -9.55 4.55 -1.84
CA THR A 1 -10.64 3.82 -2.51
C THR A 1 -11.80 4.77 -2.61
N ASN A 2 -11.77 5.57 -3.67
CA ASN A 2 -12.76 6.63 -3.94
C ASN A 2 -14.02 5.95 -4.51
N ASP A 3 -15.16 6.09 -3.82
CA ASP A 3 -16.52 5.78 -4.27
C ASP A 3 -16.70 4.65 -5.31
N LEU A 4 -16.23 3.44 -4.99
CA LEU A 4 -16.54 2.23 -5.75
C LEU A 4 -17.33 1.29 -4.84
N ASP A 5 -18.55 0.94 -5.26
CA ASP A 5 -19.34 -0.09 -4.59
C ASP A 5 -18.55 -1.40 -4.53
N THR A 6 -18.73 -2.17 -3.44
CA THR A 6 -18.00 -3.44 -3.18
C THR A 6 -18.08 -4.44 -4.33
N GLU A 7 -19.18 -4.44 -5.09
CA GLU A 7 -19.33 -5.27 -6.29
C GLU A 7 -18.39 -4.84 -7.42
N THR A 8 -18.20 -3.53 -7.60
CA THR A 8 -17.30 -2.99 -8.63
C THR A 8 -15.83 -3.21 -8.26
N LEU A 9 -15.50 -3.18 -6.97
CA LEU A 9 -14.18 -3.56 -6.46
C LEU A 9 -13.86 -5.03 -6.76
N ALA A 10 -14.79 -5.95 -6.50
CA ALA A 10 -14.60 -7.37 -6.80
C ALA A 10 -14.42 -7.63 -8.31
N ALA A 11 -15.19 -6.96 -9.16
CA ALA A 11 -15.02 -7.06 -10.61
C ALA A 11 -13.67 -6.50 -11.09
N LEU A 12 -13.16 -5.46 -10.43
CA LEU A 12 -11.84 -4.89 -10.70
C LEU A 12 -10.72 -5.83 -10.23
N GLU A 13 -10.87 -6.46 -9.06
CA GLU A 13 -9.94 -7.49 -8.56
C GLU A 13 -9.79 -8.63 -9.57
N ASP A 14 -10.91 -9.22 -10.01
CA ASP A 14 -10.92 -10.32 -11.00
C ASP A 14 -10.33 -9.90 -12.36
N ALA A 15 -10.64 -8.68 -12.81
CA ALA A 15 -10.06 -8.15 -14.04
C ALA A 15 -8.53 -7.95 -13.94
N LEU A 16 -8.03 -7.52 -12.77
CA LEU A 16 -6.61 -7.30 -12.52
C LEU A 16 -5.85 -8.62 -12.31
N GLU A 17 -6.46 -9.61 -11.68
CA GLU A 17 -5.88 -10.94 -11.51
C GLU A 17 -5.68 -11.65 -12.86
N ASN A 18 -6.64 -11.46 -13.78
CA ASN A 18 -6.56 -11.99 -15.14
C ASN A 18 -5.74 -11.10 -16.11
N PHE A 19 -5.24 -9.95 -15.66
CA PHE A 19 -4.49 -9.03 -16.51
C PHE A 19 -3.04 -9.48 -16.65
N ALA A 20 -2.63 -9.89 -17.85
CA ALA A 20 -1.27 -10.34 -18.15
C ALA A 20 -0.20 -9.22 -18.19
N GLY A 21 -0.50 -8.03 -17.69
CA GLY A 21 0.40 -6.88 -17.67
C GLY A 21 0.83 -6.49 -16.26
N CYS A 22 1.58 -5.40 -16.16
CA CYS A 22 1.92 -4.78 -14.87
C CYS A 22 0.90 -3.67 -14.57
N ALA A 23 0.32 -3.69 -13.38
CA ALA A 23 -0.53 -2.62 -12.87
C ALA A 23 0.13 -1.96 -11.66
N VAL A 24 0.04 -0.63 -11.59
CA VAL A 24 0.45 0.15 -10.41
C VAL A 24 -0.82 0.69 -9.77
N ILE A 25 -1.06 0.33 -8.52
CA ILE A 25 -2.30 0.66 -7.82
C ILE A 25 -1.96 1.40 -6.53
N ILE A 26 -2.62 2.53 -6.33
CA ILE A 26 -2.50 3.33 -5.12
C ILE A 26 -3.82 3.21 -4.37
N SER A 27 -3.81 2.46 -3.27
CA SER A 27 -4.97 2.27 -2.40
C SER A 27 -4.60 2.47 -0.93
N HIS A 28 -5.61 2.82 -0.14
CA HIS A 28 -5.53 2.84 1.32
C HIS A 28 -6.27 1.66 1.96
N ASP A 29 -6.93 0.83 1.15
CA ASP A 29 -7.62 -0.36 1.61
C ASP A 29 -6.62 -1.50 1.77
N ARG A 30 -6.41 -1.93 3.02
CA ARG A 30 -5.46 -2.98 3.37
C ARG A 30 -5.87 -4.33 2.79
N MET A 31 -7.15 -4.67 2.82
CA MET A 31 -7.63 -5.97 2.33
C MET A 31 -7.47 -6.07 0.81
N PHE A 32 -7.70 -4.97 0.10
CA PHE A 32 -7.48 -4.90 -1.35
C PHE A 32 -5.99 -5.08 -1.70
N LEU A 33 -5.10 -4.36 -1.02
CA LEU A 33 -3.66 -4.48 -1.24
C LEU A 33 -3.17 -5.89 -0.90
N ASP A 34 -3.69 -6.48 0.17
CA ASP A 34 -3.24 -7.80 0.61
C ASP A 34 -3.59 -8.93 -0.38
N ARG A 35 -4.71 -8.78 -1.10
CA ARG A 35 -5.16 -9.76 -2.10
C ARG A 35 -4.45 -9.64 -3.45
N LEU A 36 -4.13 -8.42 -3.87
CA LEU A 36 -3.69 -8.15 -5.24
C LEU A 36 -2.21 -7.73 -5.33
N ALA A 37 -1.64 -7.15 -4.27
CA ALA A 37 -0.27 -6.65 -4.32
C ALA A 37 0.71 -7.83 -4.26
N THR A 38 1.58 -7.88 -5.25
CA THR A 38 2.78 -8.74 -5.25
C THR A 38 4.01 -8.01 -4.71
N HIS A 39 3.96 -6.67 -4.74
CA HIS A 39 5.01 -5.79 -4.27
C HIS A 39 4.39 -4.58 -3.59
N ILE A 40 4.99 -4.15 -2.48
CA ILE A 40 4.61 -2.95 -1.76
C ILE A 40 5.72 -1.92 -1.92
N LEU A 41 5.31 -0.74 -2.40
CA LEU A 41 6.15 0.45 -2.42
C LEU A 41 5.71 1.34 -1.26
N ALA A 42 6.49 1.32 -0.18
CA ALA A 42 6.16 2.00 1.06
C ALA A 42 6.97 3.29 1.24
N PHE A 43 6.27 4.36 1.61
CA PHE A 43 6.87 5.64 1.96
C PHE A 43 6.97 5.73 3.47
N GLU A 44 8.17 5.51 4.03
CA GLU A 44 8.38 5.41 5.48
C GLU A 44 8.73 6.74 6.16
N GLY A 45 8.78 7.84 5.40
CA GLY A 45 9.16 9.15 5.91
C GLY A 45 10.61 9.48 5.59
N ASP A 46 11.04 10.71 5.89
CA ASP A 46 12.40 11.20 5.60
C ASP A 46 12.84 11.00 4.14
N SER A 47 11.88 11.03 3.20
CA SER A 47 12.09 10.73 1.78
C SER A 47 12.65 9.33 1.49
N HIS A 48 12.51 8.39 2.43
CA HIS A 48 12.82 6.98 2.26
C HIS A 48 11.65 6.26 1.59
N VAL A 49 11.98 5.52 0.52
CA VAL A 49 11.05 4.65 -0.20
C VAL A 49 11.58 3.24 -0.07
N GLU A 50 10.80 2.38 0.57
CA GLU A 50 11.11 0.97 0.74
C GLU A 50 10.37 0.16 -0.34
N TRP A 51 11.11 -0.70 -1.01
CA TRP A 51 10.54 -1.67 -1.95
C TRP A 51 10.52 -3.04 -1.29
N PHE A 52 9.31 -3.57 -1.09
CA PHE A 52 9.09 -4.87 -0.46
C PHE A 52 8.41 -5.82 -1.44
N GLU A 53 8.92 -7.05 -1.53
CA GLU A 53 8.30 -8.13 -2.31
C GLU A 53 7.42 -8.96 -1.40
N GLY A 54 6.12 -8.99 -1.68
CA GLY A 54 5.09 -9.57 -0.83
C GLY A 54 3.85 -8.71 -0.75
N ASN A 55 2.87 -9.19 0.03
CA ASN A 55 1.61 -8.50 0.25
C ASN A 55 1.73 -7.43 1.35
N PHE A 56 0.61 -6.81 1.72
CA PHE A 56 0.61 -5.76 2.73
C PHE A 56 0.85 -6.31 4.14
N GLU A 57 0.31 -7.49 4.47
CA GLU A 57 0.52 -8.12 5.78
C GLU A 57 2.00 -8.45 6.03
N ASP A 58 2.66 -9.06 5.05
CA ASP A 58 4.09 -9.39 5.10
C ASP A 58 4.95 -8.13 5.28
N TYR A 59 4.60 -7.05 4.56
CA TYR A 59 5.26 -5.76 4.72
C TYR A 59 5.03 -5.18 6.13
N GLU A 60 3.83 -5.28 6.70
CA GLU A 60 3.54 -4.80 8.06
C GLU A 60 4.39 -5.55 9.10
N GLN A 61 4.55 -6.87 8.94
CA GLN A 61 5.42 -7.66 9.81
C GLN A 61 6.91 -7.31 9.66
N ASP A 62 7.40 -7.14 8.43
CA ASP A 62 8.78 -6.70 8.19
C ASP A 62 9.02 -5.31 8.79
N LYS A 63 8.06 -4.40 8.64
CA LYS A 63 8.11 -3.05 9.20
C LYS A 63 8.21 -3.09 10.73
N ILE A 64 7.37 -3.89 11.40
CA ILE A 64 7.43 -4.07 12.86
C ILE A 64 8.78 -4.64 13.27
N ARG A 65 9.31 -5.60 12.52
CA ARG A 65 10.61 -6.20 12.79
C ARG A 65 11.77 -5.20 12.66
N ARG A 66 11.71 -4.30 11.68
CA ARG A 66 12.77 -3.31 11.39
C ARG A 66 12.73 -2.07 12.27
N LEU A 67 11.54 -1.51 12.46
CA LEU A 67 11.34 -0.21 13.09
C LEU A 67 10.70 -0.32 14.49
N GLY A 68 10.29 -1.51 14.91
CA GLY A 68 9.63 -1.76 16.18
C GLY A 68 8.10 -1.56 16.13
N PRO A 69 7.39 -1.89 17.22
CA PRO A 69 5.93 -1.87 17.28
C PRO A 69 5.31 -0.47 17.11
N ASP A 70 6.07 0.60 17.40
CA ASP A 70 5.62 1.98 17.24
C ASP A 70 5.55 2.42 15.76
N ALA A 71 6.15 1.68 14.84
CA ALA A 71 6.18 2.01 13.41
C ALA A 71 4.84 1.79 12.68
N VAL A 72 3.93 1.05 13.31
CA VAL A 72 2.57 0.79 12.82
C VAL A 72 1.65 1.97 13.14
N ASN A 73 2.02 2.81 14.13
CA ASN A 73 1.25 3.99 14.43
C ASN A 73 1.41 5.01 13.28
N PRO A 74 0.31 5.45 12.64
CA PRO A 74 0.37 6.43 11.57
C PRO A 74 0.77 7.78 12.17
N HIS A 75 2.06 8.07 12.18
CA HIS A 75 2.54 9.42 12.42
C HIS A 75 2.14 10.27 11.24
N ARG A 76 1.33 11.30 11.51
CA ARG A 76 0.89 12.26 10.50
C ARG A 76 2.13 12.97 9.95
N MET A 77 2.63 12.51 8.81
CA MET A 77 3.77 13.13 8.13
C MET A 77 3.36 14.53 7.69
N THR A 78 3.80 15.51 8.48
CA THR A 78 3.50 16.92 8.21
C THR A 78 4.53 17.38 7.19
N TYR A 79 4.28 17.14 5.91
CA TYR A 79 5.13 17.67 4.85
C TYR A 79 5.07 19.21 4.89
N LYS A 80 6.25 19.84 4.95
CA LYS A 80 6.38 21.30 4.82
C LYS A 80 5.74 21.70 3.49
N ARG A 81 4.80 22.65 3.53
CA ARG A 81 4.19 23.20 2.32
C ARG A 81 5.31 23.74 1.43
N LEU A 82 5.35 23.27 0.17
CA LEU A 82 6.19 23.85 -0.87
C LEU A 82 5.76 25.31 -1.07
N THR A 83 6.58 26.24 -0.56
CA THR A 83 6.43 27.66 -0.85
C THR A 83 7.11 27.94 -2.19
N ARG A 84 6.35 28.54 -3.11
CA ARG A 84 6.80 28.97 -4.44
C ARG A 84 7.71 30.20 -4.36
#